data_AF-A0A0W8BZW5-F1
#
_entry.id   AF-A0A0W8BZW5-F1
#
_cell.length_a   1.000
_cell.length_b   1.000
_cell.length_c   1.000
_cell.angle_alpha   90.00
_cell.angle_beta   90.00
_cell.angle_gamma   90.00
#
_symmetry.space_group_name_H-M   'P 1'
#
loop_
_entity.id
_entity.type
_entity.pdbx_description
1 polymer ?
#
loop_
_entity_poly.entity_id
_entity_poly.type
_entity_poly.pdbx_seq_one_letter_code
_entity_poly.pdbx_strand_id
1 'polypeptide(L)'
;MEGYDWVKLRSEVREIRENTVNPRSRTTYLNSYSRFLAWAAFNRQSYVSGGFIDTIGHVEDYTEQQLCAHVKQKLAQDRTTPPLDFDKLQAQDFVTWLVTLKRRDGGPLSYSALNTHRAALFNLYRDFGFTMAKTLESELANHFKGLKKS
;
A
#
# COMPACT_ATOMS: atom_id res chain seq x y z
N MET A 1 2.23 37.91 -21.74
CA MET A 1 2.64 36.96 -20.70
C MET A 1 2.26 35.59 -21.23
N GLU A 2 3.23 34.83 -21.74
CA GLU A 2 2.97 33.46 -22.20
C GLU A 2 2.48 32.65 -21.01
N GLY A 3 1.31 32.02 -21.15
CA GLY A 3 0.76 31.16 -20.10
C GLY A 3 1.67 29.96 -19.88
N TYR A 4 1.84 29.56 -18.62
CA TYR A 4 2.58 28.34 -18.30
C TYR A 4 1.89 27.11 -18.90
N ASP A 5 2.69 26.19 -19.45
CA ASP A 5 2.21 24.86 -19.81
C ASP A 5 1.99 24.03 -18.53
N TRP A 6 0.77 24.10 -18.02
CA TRP A 6 0.35 23.39 -16.82
C TRP A 6 0.38 21.86 -16.98
N VAL A 7 0.32 21.33 -18.21
CA VAL A 7 0.43 19.87 -18.44
C VAL A 7 1.87 19.45 -18.18
N LYS A 8 2.84 20.16 -18.76
CA LYS A 8 4.27 19.91 -18.55
C LYS A 8 4.65 20.06 -17.07
N LEU A 9 4.22 21.14 -16.42
CA LEU A 9 4.53 21.37 -15.00
C LEU A 9 3.98 20.27 -14.09
N ARG A 10 2.76 19.77 -14.35
CA ARG A 10 2.21 18.64 -13.59
C ARG A 10 3.03 17.36 -13.81
N SER A 11 3.53 17.13 -15.02
CA SER A 11 4.43 16.00 -15.30
C SER A 11 5.73 16.10 -14.52
N GLU A 12 6.38 17.26 -14.53
CA GLU A 12 7.65 17.48 -13.81
C GLU A 12 7.48 17.31 -12.29
N VAL A 13 6.42 17.85 -11.70
CA VAL A 13 6.12 17.65 -10.26
C VAL A 13 5.92 16.18 -9.94
N ARG A 14 5.28 15.41 -10.83
CA ARG A 14 5.11 13.97 -10.67
C ARG A 14 6.45 13.24 -10.74
N GLU A 15 7.32 13.57 -11.69
CA GLU A 15 8.65 12.97 -11.82
C GLU A 15 9.54 13.24 -10.60
N ILE A 16 9.54 14.47 -10.08
CA ILE A 16 10.25 14.82 -8.84
C ILE A 16 9.82 13.91 -7.69
N ARG A 17 8.51 13.68 -7.57
CA ARG A 17 7.96 12.78 -6.55
C ARG A 17 8.41 11.34 -6.78
N GLU A 18 8.41 10.87 -8.01
CA GLU A 18 8.86 9.53 -8.37
C GLU A 18 10.38 9.33 -8.12
N ASN A 19 11.19 10.39 -8.14
CA ASN A 19 12.64 10.29 -7.91
C ASN A 19 13.05 10.06 -6.43
N THR A 20 12.10 10.12 -5.47
CA THR A 20 12.43 9.91 -4.03
C THR A 20 12.69 8.46 -3.64
N VAL A 21 12.40 7.48 -4.49
CA VAL A 21 12.52 6.04 -4.16
C VAL A 21 13.42 5.35 -5.15
N ASN A 22 14.44 4.64 -4.63
CA ASN A 22 15.29 3.82 -5.49
C ASN A 22 14.45 2.72 -6.20
N PRO A 23 14.80 2.33 -7.43
CA PRO A 23 14.02 1.34 -8.21
C PRO A 23 13.84 -0.02 -7.52
N ARG A 24 14.85 -0.52 -6.80
CA ARG A 24 14.80 -1.78 -6.04
C ARG A 24 13.83 -1.72 -4.85
N SER A 25 13.78 -0.57 -4.18
CA SER A 25 12.80 -0.31 -3.10
C SER A 25 11.39 -0.18 -3.66
N ARG A 26 11.22 0.43 -4.84
CA ARG A 26 9.91 0.54 -5.51
C ARG A 26 9.29 -0.83 -5.79
N THR A 27 10.03 -1.77 -6.36
CA THR A 27 9.53 -3.13 -6.59
C THR A 27 9.17 -3.84 -5.28
N THR A 28 9.99 -3.65 -4.24
CA THR A 28 9.75 -4.23 -2.91
C THR A 28 8.47 -3.68 -2.29
N TYR A 29 8.26 -2.37 -2.36
CA TYR A 29 7.06 -1.72 -1.83
C TYR A 29 5.82 -2.10 -2.63
N LEU A 30 5.90 -2.10 -3.97
CA LEU A 30 4.81 -2.56 -4.84
C LEU A 30 4.38 -3.99 -4.49
N ASN A 31 5.33 -4.92 -4.35
CA ASN A 31 5.01 -6.29 -3.93
C ASN A 31 4.32 -6.32 -2.56
N SER A 32 4.81 -5.54 -1.60
CA SER A 32 4.27 -5.49 -0.25
C SER A 32 2.84 -4.95 -0.23
N TYR A 33 2.60 -3.74 -0.77
CA TYR A 33 1.27 -3.14 -0.70
C TYR A 33 0.28 -3.84 -1.63
N SER A 34 0.72 -4.47 -2.73
CA SER A 34 -0.18 -5.30 -3.54
C SER A 34 -0.71 -6.49 -2.75
N ARG A 35 0.14 -7.13 -1.94
CA ARG A 35 -0.28 -8.24 -1.07
C ARG A 35 -1.23 -7.77 0.04
N PHE A 36 -0.95 -6.61 0.63
CA PHE A 36 -1.86 -6.01 1.61
C PHE A 36 -3.24 -5.70 0.99
N LEU A 37 -3.26 -5.07 -0.17
CA LEU A 37 -4.49 -4.69 -0.86
C LEU A 37 -5.30 -5.90 -1.32
N ALA A 38 -4.65 -6.95 -1.82
CA ALA A 38 -5.32 -8.21 -2.13
C ALA A 38 -5.96 -8.83 -0.87
N TRP A 39 -5.23 -8.87 0.24
CA TRP A 39 -5.77 -9.36 1.51
C TRP A 39 -6.95 -8.51 1.99
N ALA A 40 -6.86 -7.19 1.91
CA ALA A 40 -7.92 -6.27 2.31
C ALA A 40 -9.16 -6.42 1.41
N ALA A 41 -8.98 -6.50 0.09
CA ALA A 41 -10.07 -6.70 -0.86
C ALA A 41 -10.82 -8.01 -0.61
N PHE A 42 -10.13 -9.05 -0.14
CA PHE A 42 -10.76 -10.33 0.18
C PHE A 42 -11.39 -10.36 1.58
N ASN A 43 -10.72 -9.82 2.61
CA ASN A 43 -11.09 -10.03 4.02
C ASN A 43 -11.77 -8.84 4.70
N ARG A 44 -11.48 -7.61 4.23
CA ARG A 44 -11.81 -6.35 4.92
C ARG A 44 -11.96 -5.20 3.92
N GLN A 45 -13.04 -5.23 3.13
CA GLN A 45 -13.30 -4.21 2.09
C GLN A 45 -13.70 -2.83 2.63
N SER A 46 -14.00 -2.69 3.92
CA SER A 46 -14.56 -1.44 4.51
C SER A 46 -13.68 -0.19 4.35
N TYR A 47 -12.38 -0.37 4.10
CA TYR A 47 -11.41 0.70 3.85
C TYR A 47 -10.73 0.59 2.47
N VAL A 48 -11.15 -0.37 1.63
CA VAL A 48 -10.76 -0.43 0.21
C VAL A 48 -11.72 0.47 -0.57
N SER A 49 -11.21 1.27 -1.50
CA SER A 49 -12.10 2.16 -2.25
C SER A 49 -13.02 1.37 -3.18
N GLY A 50 -14.29 1.77 -3.28
CA GLY A 50 -15.25 1.13 -4.20
C GLY A 50 -14.77 1.17 -5.65
N GLY A 51 -14.25 2.32 -6.09
CA GLY A 51 -13.70 2.46 -7.44
C GLY A 51 -12.54 1.50 -7.72
N PHE A 52 -11.69 1.20 -6.74
CA PHE A 52 -10.64 0.20 -6.93
C PHE A 52 -11.18 -1.23 -6.94
N ILE A 53 -12.17 -1.55 -6.10
CA ILE A 53 -12.88 -2.84 -6.17
C ILE A 53 -13.49 -3.06 -7.55
N ASP A 54 -14.12 -2.03 -8.13
CA ASP A 54 -14.68 -2.10 -9.48
C ASP A 54 -13.61 -2.40 -10.53
N THR A 55 -12.38 -1.88 -10.36
CA THR A 55 -11.27 -2.19 -11.27
C THR A 55 -10.73 -3.61 -11.13
N ILE A 56 -10.84 -4.22 -9.95
CA ILE A 56 -10.41 -5.59 -9.66
C ILE A 56 -11.48 -6.59 -10.12
N GLY A 57 -12.76 -6.27 -9.93
CA GLY A 57 -13.87 -7.18 -10.20
C GLY A 57 -14.13 -8.18 -9.07
N HIS A 58 -14.64 -9.37 -9.43
CA HIS A 58 -15.04 -10.40 -8.47
C HIS A 58 -13.83 -11.04 -7.79
N VAL A 59 -13.53 -10.60 -6.56
CA VAL A 59 -12.38 -11.07 -5.78
C VAL A 59 -12.42 -12.57 -5.45
N GLU A 60 -13.61 -13.17 -5.40
CA GLU A 60 -13.86 -14.57 -5.06
C GLU A 60 -13.42 -15.55 -6.17
N ASP A 61 -13.28 -15.05 -7.40
CA ASP A 61 -12.86 -15.85 -8.55
C ASP A 61 -11.34 -16.14 -8.55
N TYR A 62 -10.60 -15.52 -7.62
CA TYR A 62 -9.15 -15.59 -7.57
C TYR A 62 -8.65 -16.37 -6.35
N THR A 63 -7.62 -17.19 -6.56
CA THR A 63 -6.73 -17.60 -5.46
C THR A 63 -5.98 -16.37 -4.90
N GLU A 64 -5.47 -16.44 -3.66
CA GLU A 64 -4.70 -15.34 -3.04
C GLU A 64 -3.53 -14.88 -3.93
N GLN A 65 -2.84 -15.83 -4.57
CA GLN A 65 -1.71 -15.53 -5.47
C GLN A 65 -2.17 -14.82 -6.75
N GLN A 66 -3.28 -15.27 -7.35
CA GLN A 66 -3.84 -14.63 -8.54
C GLN A 66 -4.35 -13.23 -8.21
N LEU A 67 -5.04 -13.05 -7.09
CA LEU A 67 -5.54 -11.74 -6.65
C LEU A 67 -4.38 -10.77 -6.41
N CYS A 68 -3.32 -11.22 -5.73
CA CYS A 68 -2.13 -10.38 -5.51
C CYS A 68 -1.47 -9.97 -6.83
N ALA A 69 -1.35 -10.89 -7.81
CA ALA A 69 -0.80 -10.58 -9.12
C ALA A 69 -1.70 -9.59 -9.90
N HIS A 70 -3.02 -9.78 -9.83
CA HIS A 70 -4.00 -8.92 -10.48
C HIS A 70 -3.98 -7.50 -9.90
N VAL A 71 -4.03 -7.37 -8.57
CA VAL A 71 -3.90 -6.09 -7.85
C VAL A 71 -2.60 -5.38 -8.24
N LYS A 72 -1.47 -6.11 -8.26
CA LYS A 72 -0.17 -5.55 -8.65
C LYS A 72 -0.20 -5.00 -10.08
N GLN A 73 -0.82 -5.71 -11.01
CA GLN A 73 -0.96 -5.26 -12.39
C GLN A 73 -1.78 -3.98 -12.47
N LYS A 74 -2.91 -3.89 -11.76
CA LYS A 74 -3.77 -2.71 -11.73
C LYS A 74 -3.03 -1.48 -11.20
N LEU A 75 -2.29 -1.62 -10.09
CA LEU A 75 -1.49 -0.54 -9.50
C LEU A 75 -0.32 -0.08 -10.39
N ALA A 76 0.19 -0.97 -11.25
CA ALA A 76 1.21 -0.61 -12.22
C ALA A 76 0.64 0.16 -13.42
N GLN A 77 -0.61 -0.14 -13.81
CA GLN A 77 -1.29 0.46 -14.96
C GLN A 77 -1.97 1.78 -14.62
N ASP A 78 -2.60 1.87 -13.44
CA ASP A 78 -3.33 3.04 -12.98
C ASP A 78 -2.89 3.43 -11.57
N ARG A 79 -2.46 4.70 -11.44
CA ARG A 79 -2.10 5.34 -10.17
C ARG A 79 -3.01 6.52 -9.82
N THR A 80 -4.09 6.68 -10.57
CA THR A 80 -5.05 7.77 -10.40
C THR A 80 -6.24 7.31 -9.57
N THR A 81 -6.64 6.04 -9.67
CA THR A 81 -7.66 5.44 -8.81
C THR A 81 -7.05 5.05 -7.46
N PRO A 82 -7.41 5.71 -6.34
CA PRO A 82 -6.87 5.38 -5.03
C PRO A 82 -7.31 3.97 -4.61
N PRO A 83 -6.41 3.07 -4.17
CA PRO A 83 -6.79 1.71 -3.81
C PRO A 83 -7.43 1.60 -2.42
N LEU A 84 -7.28 2.65 -1.60
CA LEU A 84 -7.81 2.72 -0.25
C LEU A 84 -8.63 3.99 -0.09
N ASP A 85 -9.59 3.93 0.81
CA ASP A 85 -10.07 5.12 1.50
C ASP A 85 -9.03 5.45 2.59
N PHE A 86 -8.09 6.34 2.24
CA PHE A 86 -6.94 6.67 3.09
C PHE A 86 -7.34 7.35 4.41
N ASP A 87 -8.55 7.89 4.51
CA ASP A 87 -9.08 8.48 5.75
C ASP A 87 -9.70 7.44 6.69
N LYS A 88 -10.09 6.26 6.16
CA LYS A 88 -10.69 5.17 6.94
C LYS A 88 -9.70 4.13 7.46
N LEU A 89 -8.52 4.02 6.84
CA LEU A 89 -7.54 3.01 7.22
C LEU A 89 -7.05 3.24 8.67
N GLN A 90 -7.18 2.23 9.53
CA GLN A 90 -6.64 2.26 10.88
C GLN A 90 -5.33 1.47 11.00
N ALA A 91 -4.54 1.78 12.03
CA ALA A 91 -3.30 1.07 12.30
C ALA A 91 -3.56 -0.42 12.57
N GLN A 92 -4.68 -0.71 13.26
CA GLN A 92 -5.10 -2.07 13.57
C GLN A 92 -5.39 -2.89 12.31
N ASP A 93 -5.98 -2.32 11.27
CA ASP A 93 -6.26 -3.02 10.01
C ASP A 93 -4.95 -3.52 9.37
N PHE A 94 -3.97 -2.63 9.29
CA PHE A 94 -2.67 -2.95 8.73
C PHE A 94 -1.90 -3.96 9.58
N VAL A 95 -1.89 -3.79 10.91
CA VAL A 95 -1.18 -4.69 11.82
C VAL A 95 -1.86 -6.06 11.88
N THR A 96 -3.18 -6.13 11.73
CA THR A 96 -3.92 -7.40 11.61
C THR A 96 -3.44 -8.18 10.40
N TRP A 97 -3.28 -7.53 9.25
CA TRP A 97 -2.67 -8.18 8.08
C TRP A 97 -1.24 -8.66 8.38
N LEU A 98 -0.40 -7.84 9.01
CA LEU A 98 0.98 -8.21 9.29
C LEU A 98 1.10 -9.51 10.11
N VAL A 99 0.20 -9.74 11.06
CA VAL A 99 0.24 -10.94 11.92
C VAL A 99 -0.29 -12.20 11.23
N THR A 100 -0.99 -12.08 10.09
CA THR A 100 -1.34 -13.24 9.25
C THR A 100 -0.16 -13.73 8.43
N LEU A 101 0.85 -12.88 8.20
CA LEU A 101 2.00 -13.21 7.36
C LEU A 101 2.90 -14.25 8.05
N LYS A 102 3.17 -15.34 7.33
CA LYS A 102 4.09 -16.40 7.74
C LYS A 102 5.26 -16.53 6.79
N ARG A 103 6.40 -16.97 7.33
CA ARG A 103 7.56 -17.47 6.57
C ARG A 103 7.22 -18.84 5.96
N ARG A 104 8.09 -19.32 5.07
CA ARG A 104 7.93 -20.65 4.43
C ARG A 104 7.88 -21.81 5.43
N ASP A 105 8.57 -21.67 6.56
CA ASP A 105 8.58 -22.63 7.67
C ASP A 105 7.35 -22.49 8.59
N GLY A 106 6.39 -21.63 8.27
CA GLY A 106 5.21 -21.35 9.09
C GLY A 106 5.49 -20.40 10.27
N GLY A 107 6.74 -19.97 10.48
CA GLY A 107 7.12 -19.05 11.54
C GLY A 107 6.67 -17.61 11.28
N PRO A 108 6.66 -16.75 12.31
CA PRO A 108 6.38 -15.32 12.14
C PRO A 108 7.48 -14.63 11.32
N LEU A 109 7.13 -13.50 10.71
CA LEU A 109 8.11 -12.62 10.06
C LEU A 109 9.06 -11.99 11.09
N SER A 110 10.29 -11.70 10.66
CA SER A 110 11.22 -10.92 11.47
C SER A 110 10.80 -9.45 11.57
N TYR A 111 11.23 -8.76 12.63
CA TYR A 111 10.98 -7.33 12.81
C TYR A 111 11.44 -6.48 11.61
N SER A 112 12.56 -6.86 10.96
CA SER A 112 13.05 -6.19 9.75
C SER A 112 12.09 -6.35 8.56
N ALA A 113 11.54 -7.55 8.37
CA ALA A 113 10.54 -7.80 7.34
C ALA A 113 9.25 -7.00 7.60
N LEU A 114 8.78 -6.95 8.86
CA LEU A 114 7.63 -6.14 9.25
C LEU A 114 7.86 -4.64 8.99
N ASN A 115 9.05 -4.12 9.28
CA ASN A 115 9.39 -2.72 8.96
C ASN A 115 9.42 -2.44 7.45
N THR A 116 9.80 -3.43 6.64
CA THR A 116 9.73 -3.30 5.17
C THR A 116 8.29 -3.10 4.72
N HIS A 117 7.35 -3.86 5.29
CA HIS A 117 5.92 -3.69 5.03
C HIS A 117 5.41 -2.33 5.51
N ARG A 118 5.83 -1.88 6.70
CA ARG A 118 5.51 -0.53 7.20
C ARG A 118 5.98 0.55 6.23
N ALA A 119 7.23 0.50 5.79
CA ALA A 119 7.78 1.45 4.83
C ALA A 119 7.01 1.43 3.50
N ALA A 120 6.55 0.24 3.06
CA ALA A 120 5.70 0.12 1.88
C ALA A 120 4.34 0.81 2.06
N LEU A 121 3.74 0.78 3.25
CA LEU A 121 2.51 1.52 3.52
C LEU A 121 2.73 3.03 3.41
N PHE A 122 3.80 3.58 3.99
CA PHE A 122 4.15 4.99 3.79
C PHE A 122 4.40 5.32 2.32
N ASN A 123 4.98 4.38 1.57
CA ASN A 123 5.15 4.54 0.13
C ASN A 123 3.83 4.52 -0.61
N LEU A 124 2.84 3.73 -0.18
CA LEU A 124 1.51 3.70 -0.79
C LEU A 124 0.83 5.07 -0.67
N TYR A 125 0.80 5.67 0.52
CA TYR A 125 0.30 7.04 0.72
C TYR A 125 1.01 8.03 -0.21
N ARG A 126 2.34 7.93 -0.29
CA ARG A 126 3.15 8.76 -1.16
C ARG A 126 2.96 8.47 -2.65
N ASP A 127 2.65 7.27 -3.09
CA ASP A 127 2.43 6.99 -4.51
C ASP A 127 1.10 7.63 -4.96
N PHE A 128 0.10 7.72 -4.07
CA PHE A 128 -1.26 8.15 -4.39
C PHE A 128 -1.62 9.60 -4.04
N GLY A 129 -0.71 10.41 -3.50
CA GLY A 129 -1.03 11.83 -3.21
C GLY A 129 -1.40 12.14 -1.77
N PHE A 130 -1.44 11.13 -0.91
CA PHE A 130 -1.99 11.29 0.43
C PHE A 130 -0.90 11.45 1.49
N THR A 131 -1.20 12.25 2.50
CA THR A 131 -0.40 12.37 3.71
C THR A 131 -1.04 11.52 4.79
N MET A 132 -0.23 10.68 5.45
CA MET A 132 -0.73 9.86 6.55
C MET A 132 -1.10 10.74 7.75
N ALA A 133 -2.26 10.50 8.35
CA ALA A 133 -2.67 11.22 9.55
C ALA A 133 -1.70 10.95 10.71
N LYS A 134 -1.37 11.97 11.51
CA LYS A 134 -0.46 11.85 12.66
C LYS A 134 -0.94 10.81 13.69
N THR A 135 -2.25 10.65 13.83
CA THR A 135 -2.87 9.63 14.68
C THR A 135 -2.53 8.22 14.19
N LEU A 136 -2.72 7.96 12.89
CA LEU A 136 -2.35 6.68 12.26
C LEU A 136 -0.84 6.41 12.37
N GLU A 137 0.00 7.41 12.11
CA GLU A 137 1.46 7.27 12.25
C GLU A 137 1.88 6.89 13.67
N SER A 138 1.25 7.52 14.67
CA SER A 138 1.52 7.30 16.09
C SER A 138 1.09 5.91 16.53
N GLU A 139 -0.10 5.47 16.14
CA GLU A 139 -0.60 4.13 16.45
C GLU A 139 0.24 3.03 15.79
N LEU A 140 0.64 3.23 14.52
CA LEU A 140 1.61 2.34 13.86
C LEU A 140 2.94 2.30 14.62
N ALA A 141 3.43 3.43 15.14
CA ALA A 141 4.65 3.45 15.93
C ALA A 141 4.49 2.65 17.24
N ASN A 142 3.36 2.77 17.92
CA ASN A 142 3.07 2.06 19.16
C ASN A 142 3.00 0.53 18.94
N HIS A 143 2.27 0.08 17.91
CA HIS A 143 2.21 -1.34 17.56
C HIS A 143 3.60 -1.91 17.24
N PHE A 144 4.41 -1.18 16.47
CA PHE A 144 5.76 -1.64 16.10
C PHE A 144 6.72 -1.68 17.29
N LYS A 145 6.58 -0.80 18.28
CA LYS A 145 7.31 -0.92 19.55
C LYS A 145 6.95 -2.21 20.28
N GLY A 146 5.67 -2.63 20.24
CA GLY A 146 5.20 -3.89 20.79
C GLY A 146 5.77 -5.11 20.06
N LEU A 147 5.74 -5.10 18.73
CA LEU A 147 6.25 -6.18 17.87
C LEU A 147 7.75 -6.42 18.04
N LYS A 148 8.54 -5.41 18.44
CA LYS A 148 9.97 -5.57 18.73
C LYS A 148 10.24 -6.37 20.02
N LYS A 149 9.27 -6.41 20.93
CA LYS A 149 9.39 -7.04 22.26
C LYS A 149 8.80 -8.45 22.33
N SER A 150 8.11 -8.90 21.28
CA SER A 150 7.54 -10.25 21.13
C SER A 150 8.54 -11.17 20.45
#